data_AF-B8LVA6-F1
#
_entry.id   AF-B8LVA6-F1
#
_cell.length_a   1.000
_cell.length_b   1.000
_cell.length_c   1.000
_cell.angle_alpha   90.00
_cell.angle_beta   90.00
_cell.angle_gamma   90.00
#
_symmetry.space_group_name_H-M   'P 1'
#
loop_
_entity.id
_entity.type
_entity.pdbx_description
1 polymer ?
#
loop_
_entity_poly.entity_id
_entity_poly.type
_entity_poly.pdbx_seq_one_letter_code
_entity_poly.pdbx_strand_id
1 'polypeptide(L)'
;MAHSQFATNLWICLDNLEVATRLLSPSTGSSQEAFESFRTLAAGWPLRERLPHTKSGSVQIRWVPGHTKIPENEAADSAAKEGAASTPPSPCKSSYASLKRHAKTQSLSAAQTRWQTIAPQTYQDLEITTSPKRPGELQLNRLNLGHIIAARTGHGDFADYHERFNHDDAHLLCRCGARKAPLHFFFCYIAKRRAPRPPGPPSEVISFLLGTAKEAQKLATWLAETRFFEDICPRQPLLST
;
A
#
# COMPACT_ATOMS: atom_id res chain seq x y z
N MET A 1 45.27 -8.62 26.99
CA MET A 1 44.93 -9.68 26.01
C MET A 1 45.96 -10.83 26.07
N ALA A 2 46.19 -11.47 27.22
CA ALA A 2 47.28 -12.46 27.38
C ALA A 2 46.80 -13.93 27.56
N HIS A 3 45.49 -14.15 27.68
CA HIS A 3 44.93 -15.48 28.02
C HIS A 3 44.29 -16.23 26.84
N SER A 4 44.07 -15.59 25.68
CA SER A 4 43.39 -16.23 24.54
C SER A 4 44.23 -17.29 23.83
N GLN A 5 45.56 -17.24 23.97
CA GLN A 5 46.52 -18.20 23.40
C GLN A 5 46.40 -19.62 24.00
N PHE A 6 45.75 -19.76 25.16
CA PHE A 6 45.47 -21.04 25.83
C PHE A 6 44.05 -21.57 25.57
N ALA A 7 43.17 -20.75 24.97
CA ALA A 7 41.75 -21.07 24.87
C ALA A 7 41.45 -21.93 23.65
N THR A 8 40.87 -23.12 23.84
CA THR A 8 40.45 -24.00 22.74
C THR A 8 39.13 -23.53 22.14
N ASN A 9 38.00 -23.86 22.79
CA ASN A 9 36.65 -23.48 22.37
C ASN A 9 36.19 -22.19 23.06
N LEU A 10 35.50 -21.34 22.32
CA LEU A 10 34.78 -20.19 22.87
C LEU A 10 33.30 -20.54 22.97
N TRP A 11 32.76 -20.61 24.19
CA TRP A 11 31.33 -20.80 24.41
C TRP A 11 30.64 -19.45 24.55
N ILE A 12 29.61 -19.23 23.73
CA ILE A 12 28.74 -18.05 23.76
C ILE A 12 27.35 -18.53 24.16
N CYS A 13 26.93 -18.14 25.36
CA CYS A 13 25.60 -18.42 25.88
C CYS A 13 24.67 -17.26 25.56
N LEU A 14 23.49 -17.54 25.01
CA LEU A 14 22.49 -16.54 24.62
C LEU A 14 21.12 -16.91 25.19
N ASP A 15 20.41 -15.92 25.71
CA ASP A 15 19.04 -16.07 26.20
C ASP A 15 17.97 -15.82 25.14
N ASN A 16 18.30 -15.06 24.10
CA ASN A 16 17.45 -14.89 22.94
C ASN A 16 17.53 -16.11 22.00
N LEU A 17 16.47 -16.92 22.02
CA LEU A 17 16.36 -18.14 21.20
C LEU A 17 16.44 -17.86 19.70
N GLU A 18 15.84 -16.76 19.23
CA GLU A 18 15.87 -16.39 17.82
C GLU A 18 17.30 -16.08 17.37
N VAL A 19 18.04 -15.28 18.14
CA VAL A 19 19.43 -14.92 17.84
C VAL A 19 20.33 -16.17 17.86
N ALA A 20 20.20 -17.03 18.87
CA ALA A 20 20.95 -18.28 18.94
C ALA A 20 20.69 -19.17 17.71
N THR A 21 19.43 -19.31 17.30
CA THR A 21 19.03 -20.08 16.12
C THR A 21 19.61 -19.48 14.84
N ARG A 22 19.56 -18.15 14.68
CA ARG A 22 20.07 -17.44 13.49
C ARG A 22 21.60 -17.44 13.38
N LEU A 23 22.33 -17.57 14.49
CA LEU A 23 23.78 -17.72 14.46
C LEU A 23 24.20 -19.16 14.09
N LEU A 24 23.44 -20.16 14.52
CA LEU A 24 23.68 -21.57 14.21
C LEU A 24 23.27 -21.95 12.77
N SER A 25 22.30 -21.24 12.18
CA SER A 25 21.76 -21.55 10.84
C SER A 25 21.70 -20.30 9.94
N PRO A 26 22.03 -20.40 8.63
CA PRO A 26 21.79 -19.33 7.67
C PRO A 26 20.31 -18.89 7.70
N SER A 27 20.06 -17.60 7.88
CA SER A 27 18.71 -17.05 7.95
C SER A 27 18.67 -15.66 7.32
N THR A 28 17.60 -15.38 6.58
CA THR A 28 17.28 -14.05 6.05
C THR A 28 16.48 -13.28 7.09
N GLY A 29 16.93 -12.09 7.50
CA GLY A 29 16.27 -11.29 8.54
C GLY A 29 16.99 -9.95 8.78
N SER A 30 16.54 -9.17 9.75
CA SER A 30 17.19 -7.91 10.14
C SER A 30 18.60 -8.13 10.70
N SER A 31 19.42 -7.07 10.76
CA SER A 31 20.79 -7.07 11.31
C SER A 31 21.77 -8.01 10.59
N GLN A 32 21.59 -8.29 9.29
CA GLN A 32 22.45 -9.20 8.52
C GLN A 32 23.93 -8.87 8.65
N GLU A 33 24.29 -7.59 8.57
CA GLU A 33 25.67 -7.12 8.72
C GLU A 33 26.31 -7.59 10.04
N ALA A 34 25.56 -7.57 11.15
CA ALA A 34 26.05 -8.04 12.44
C ALA A 34 26.23 -9.57 12.48
N PHE A 35 25.28 -10.33 11.91
CA PHE A 35 25.38 -11.78 11.79
C PHE A 35 26.53 -12.21 10.86
N GLU A 36 26.74 -11.51 9.74
CA GLU A 36 27.83 -11.74 8.81
C GLU A 36 29.20 -11.41 9.41
N SER A 37 29.28 -10.28 10.12
CA SER A 37 30.47 -9.89 10.88
C SER A 37 30.82 -10.95 11.92
N PHE A 38 29.83 -11.43 12.68
CA PHE A 38 30.02 -12.51 13.64
C PHE A 38 30.52 -13.79 12.96
N ARG A 39 29.90 -14.24 11.87
CA ARG A 39 30.32 -15.45 11.15
C ARG A 39 31.75 -15.34 10.63
N THR A 40 32.13 -14.17 10.12
CA THR A 40 33.50 -13.89 9.68
C THR A 40 34.48 -14.01 10.85
N LEU A 41 34.17 -13.42 12.00
CA LEU A 41 35.00 -13.52 13.21
C LEU A 41 35.06 -14.96 13.76
N ALA A 42 33.95 -15.69 13.74
CA ALA A 42 33.87 -17.07 14.20
C ALA A 42 34.67 -18.02 13.28
N ALA A 43 34.61 -17.82 11.96
CA ALA A 43 35.42 -18.56 10.99
C ALA A 43 36.92 -18.27 11.15
N GLY A 44 37.29 -17.07 11.60
CA GLY A 44 38.67 -16.71 11.93
C GLY A 44 39.18 -17.24 13.28
N TRP A 45 38.32 -17.78 14.15
CA TRP A 45 38.72 -18.26 15.48
C TRP A 45 39.79 -19.38 15.47
N PRO A 46 39.72 -20.38 14.57
CA PRO A 46 40.76 -21.42 14.50
C PRO A 46 42.11 -20.89 14.00
N LEU A 47 42.12 -19.77 13.26
CA LEU A 47 43.31 -19.19 12.62
C LEU A 47 44.12 -18.28 13.55
N ARG A 48 43.70 -18.12 14.81
CA ARG A 48 44.40 -17.26 15.79
C ARG A 48 45.73 -17.89 16.23
N GLU A 49 46.69 -17.03 16.54
CA GLU A 49 47.98 -17.42 17.12
C GLU A 49 47.78 -18.13 18.47
N ARG A 50 48.43 -19.29 18.62
CA ARG A 50 48.28 -20.20 19.76
C ARG A 50 49.64 -20.78 20.12
N LEU A 51 49.76 -21.25 21.36
CA LEU A 51 50.94 -22.00 21.77
C LEU A 51 50.94 -23.40 21.12
N PRO A 52 52.13 -23.99 20.87
CA PRO A 52 52.24 -25.27 20.17
C PRO A 52 51.48 -26.44 20.81
N HIS A 53 51.19 -26.36 22.11
CA HIS A 53 50.50 -27.39 22.89
C HIS A 53 48.98 -27.17 23.01
N THR A 54 48.42 -26.14 22.39
CA THR A 54 46.97 -25.83 22.45
C THR A 54 46.28 -26.27 21.17
N LYS A 55 45.24 -27.10 21.28
CA LYS A 55 44.44 -27.53 20.12
C LYS A 55 43.66 -26.36 19.51
N SER A 56 43.49 -26.41 18.18
CA SER A 56 42.51 -25.57 17.48
C SER A 56 41.11 -25.89 17.99
N GLY A 57 40.38 -24.90 18.48
CA GLY A 57 38.96 -25.04 18.81
C GLY A 57 38.09 -24.16 17.93
N SER A 58 36.81 -24.07 18.28
CA SER A 58 35.80 -23.32 17.53
C SER A 58 34.92 -22.46 18.44
N VAL A 59 34.18 -21.55 17.82
CA VAL A 59 33.10 -20.82 18.51
C VAL A 59 31.89 -21.76 18.59
N GLN A 60 31.34 -21.92 19.79
CA GLN A 60 30.19 -22.75 20.11
C GLN A 60 29.09 -21.87 20.69
N ILE A 61 27.87 -22.01 20.20
CA ILE A 61 26.73 -21.22 20.66
C ILE A 61 25.79 -22.15 21.42
N ARG A 62 25.38 -21.72 22.61
CA ARG A 62 24.40 -22.44 23.44
C ARG A 62 23.28 -21.49 23.83
N TRP A 63 22.05 -21.94 23.64
CA TRP A 63 20.90 -21.23 24.20
C TRP A 63 20.74 -21.57 25.68
N VAL A 64 20.42 -20.57 26.49
CA VAL A 64 20.16 -20.67 27.93
C VAL A 64 18.84 -19.98 28.22
N PRO A 65 17.96 -20.50 29.09
CA PRO A 65 16.73 -19.80 29.43
C PRO A 65 17.00 -18.45 30.12
N GLY A 66 16.30 -17.40 29.70
CA GLY A 66 16.31 -16.09 30.35
C GLY A 66 15.48 -16.06 31.63
N HIS A 67 15.81 -15.14 32.55
CA HIS A 67 15.08 -14.90 33.81
C HIS A 67 14.97 -16.09 34.78
N THR A 68 15.85 -17.08 34.64
CA THR A 68 15.92 -18.23 35.55
C THR A 68 16.93 -18.06 36.69
N LYS A 69 17.37 -16.82 36.97
CA LYS A 69 18.33 -16.50 38.04
C LYS A 69 19.68 -17.20 37.89
N ILE A 70 20.14 -17.43 36.66
CA ILE A 70 21.51 -17.91 36.40
C ILE A 70 22.44 -16.71 36.58
N PRO A 71 23.32 -16.69 37.61
CA PRO A 71 24.04 -15.48 37.99
C PRO A 71 24.80 -14.81 36.84
N GLU A 72 25.45 -15.60 35.99
CA GLU A 72 26.23 -15.10 34.86
C GLU A 72 25.35 -14.51 33.75
N ASN A 73 24.16 -15.10 33.50
CA ASN A 73 23.23 -14.57 32.50
C ASN A 73 22.57 -13.28 32.99
N GLU A 74 22.18 -13.21 34.26
CA GLU A 74 21.61 -12.00 34.85
C GLU A 74 22.62 -10.85 34.91
N ALA A 75 23.90 -11.16 35.16
CA ALA A 75 24.99 -10.18 35.10
C ALA A 75 25.18 -9.65 33.67
N ALA A 76 25.13 -10.53 32.66
CA ALA A 76 25.22 -10.13 31.25
C ALA A 76 24.01 -9.28 30.80
N ASP A 77 22.79 -9.65 31.21
CA ASP A 77 21.57 -8.87 30.92
C ASP A 77 21.60 -7.50 31.60
N SER A 78 22.07 -7.43 32.85
CA SER A 78 22.24 -6.16 33.57
C SER A 78 23.23 -5.24 32.86
N ALA A 79 24.39 -5.78 32.46
CA ALA A 79 25.39 -5.02 31.70
C ALA A 79 24.87 -4.58 30.31
N ALA A 80 24.08 -5.42 29.64
CA ALA A 80 23.46 -5.07 28.37
C ALA A 80 22.43 -3.94 28.52
N LYS A 81 21.63 -3.94 29.60
CA LYS A 81 20.69 -2.87 29.93
C LYS A 81 21.38 -1.54 30.22
N GLU A 82 22.48 -1.57 30.98
CA GLU A 82 23.31 -0.37 31.23
C GLU A 82 23.93 0.17 29.93
N GLY A 83 24.42 -0.73 29.07
CA GLY A 83 24.93 -0.36 27.75
C GLY A 83 23.85 0.24 26.83
N ALA A 84 22.64 -0.31 26.84
CA ALA A 84 21.51 0.20 26.06
C ALA A 84 20.99 1.56 26.57
N ALA A 85 21.12 1.83 27.87
CA ALA A 85 20.78 3.13 28.47
C ALA A 85 21.83 4.22 28.19
N SER A 86 23.02 3.84 27.72
CA SER A 86 24.08 4.78 27.35
C SER A 86 23.74 5.50 26.03
N THR A 87 24.19 6.75 25.89
CA THR A 87 23.95 7.54 24.68
C THR A 87 24.54 6.81 23.46
N PRO A 88 23.75 6.52 22.42
CA PRO A 88 24.27 5.81 21.26
C PRO A 88 25.36 6.64 20.58
N PRO A 89 26.49 6.03 20.18
CA PRO A 89 27.48 6.71 19.36
C PRO A 89 26.86 7.07 18.01
N SER A 90 27.10 8.31 17.54
CA SER A 90 26.87 8.93 16.20
C SER A 90 25.70 8.40 15.34
N PRO A 91 24.90 9.25 14.65
CA PRO A 91 23.66 8.84 13.99
C PRO A 91 23.84 7.57 13.16
N CYS A 92 23.12 6.52 13.57
CA CYS A 92 23.18 5.20 12.96
C CYS A 92 22.95 5.34 11.44
N LYS A 93 23.81 4.70 10.64
CA LYS A 93 23.61 4.61 9.19
C LYS A 93 22.21 4.04 8.98
N SER A 94 21.32 4.79 8.34
CA SER A 94 19.94 4.37 8.12
C SER A 94 19.93 3.01 7.42
N SER A 95 19.25 2.02 8.02
CA SER A 95 19.16 0.69 7.40
C SER A 95 18.52 0.79 6.01
N TYR A 96 18.88 -0.12 5.10
CA TYR A 96 18.29 -0.16 3.76
C TYR A 96 16.76 -0.20 3.80
N ALA A 97 16.18 -0.96 4.73
CA ALA A 97 14.72 -1.01 4.93
C ALA A 97 14.14 0.34 5.37
N SER A 98 14.86 1.12 6.19
CA SER A 98 14.48 2.47 6.58
C SER A 98 14.48 3.42 5.37
N LEU A 99 15.57 3.44 4.60
CA LEU A 99 15.70 4.26 3.39
C LEU A 99 14.64 3.91 2.34
N LYS A 100 14.39 2.61 2.13
CA LYS A 100 13.35 2.14 1.21
C LYS A 100 11.96 2.60 1.62
N ARG A 101 11.62 2.55 2.92
CA ARG A 101 10.35 3.08 3.44
C ARG A 101 10.27 4.58 3.25
N HIS A 102 11.32 5.33 3.58
CA HIS A 102 11.38 6.77 3.40
C HIS A 102 11.16 7.18 1.94
N ALA A 103 11.89 6.57 1.00
CA ALA A 103 11.75 6.83 -0.43
C ALA A 103 10.32 6.55 -0.93
N LYS A 104 9.71 5.44 -0.47
CA LYS A 104 8.32 5.11 -0.82
C LYS A 104 7.34 6.15 -0.28
N THR A 105 7.47 6.55 0.99
CA THR A 105 6.61 7.58 1.59
C THR A 105 6.74 8.91 0.86
N GLN A 106 7.97 9.32 0.54
CA GLN A 106 8.23 10.56 -0.19
C GLN A 106 7.61 10.53 -1.58
N SER A 107 7.73 9.42 -2.30
CA SER A 107 7.11 9.25 -3.62
C SER A 107 5.59 9.33 -3.57
N LEU A 108 4.95 8.69 -2.59
CA LEU A 108 3.50 8.75 -2.41
C LEU A 108 3.02 10.15 -2.04
N SER A 109 3.74 10.83 -1.16
CA SER A 109 3.44 12.21 -0.80
C SER A 109 3.56 13.15 -2.00
N ALA A 110 4.63 13.02 -2.79
CA ALA A 110 4.83 13.84 -3.99
C ALA A 110 3.72 13.61 -5.03
N ALA A 111 3.29 12.36 -5.22
CA ALA A 111 2.17 12.03 -6.10
C ALA A 111 0.85 12.67 -5.61
N GLN A 112 0.57 12.58 -4.32
CA GLN A 112 -0.63 13.16 -3.72
C GLN A 112 -0.64 14.70 -3.83
N THR A 113 0.48 15.36 -3.51
CA THR A 113 0.60 16.82 -3.65
C THR A 113 0.40 17.25 -5.10
N ARG A 114 1.06 16.56 -6.04
CA ARG A 114 0.90 16.86 -7.47
C ARG A 114 -0.55 16.71 -7.92
N TRP A 115 -1.22 15.64 -7.49
CA TRP A 115 -2.63 15.41 -7.81
C TRP A 115 -3.53 16.53 -7.28
N GLN A 116 -3.35 16.93 -6.01
CA GLN A 116 -4.13 18.04 -5.43
C GLN A 116 -3.95 19.36 -6.22
N THR A 117 -2.79 19.58 -6.83
CA THR A 117 -2.55 20.78 -7.66
C THR A 117 -3.22 20.72 -9.03
N ILE A 118 -3.32 19.53 -9.64
CA ILE A 118 -3.78 19.38 -11.04
C ILE A 118 -5.18 18.78 -11.19
N ALA A 119 -5.76 18.26 -10.10
CA ALA A 119 -7.04 17.56 -10.14
C ALA A 119 -8.14 18.51 -10.64
N PRO A 120 -8.98 18.08 -11.60
CA PRO A 120 -10.16 18.84 -12.00
C PRO A 120 -11.09 19.11 -10.81
N GLN A 121 -11.81 20.23 -10.82
CA GLN A 121 -12.73 20.61 -9.73
C GLN A 121 -13.71 19.47 -9.39
N THR A 122 -14.27 18.79 -10.40
CA THR A 122 -15.16 17.66 -10.18
C THR A 122 -14.53 16.51 -9.41
N TYR A 123 -13.23 16.23 -9.61
CA TYR A 123 -12.53 15.20 -8.85
C TYR A 123 -12.21 15.66 -7.42
N GLN A 124 -11.98 16.96 -7.22
CA GLN A 124 -11.81 17.56 -5.89
C GLN A 124 -13.12 17.49 -5.09
N ASP A 125 -14.25 17.86 -5.70
CA ASP A 125 -15.59 17.83 -5.10
C ASP A 125 -16.04 16.41 -4.74
N LEU A 126 -15.56 15.41 -5.49
CA LEU A 126 -15.80 13.99 -5.25
C LEU A 126 -14.78 13.34 -4.30
N GLU A 127 -13.83 14.11 -3.77
CA GLU A 127 -12.76 13.65 -2.88
C GLU A 127 -11.92 12.49 -3.46
N ILE A 128 -11.78 12.43 -4.79
CA ILE A 128 -11.01 11.38 -5.45
C ILE A 128 -9.51 11.72 -5.31
N THR A 129 -8.78 10.85 -4.61
CA THR A 129 -7.36 11.03 -4.28
C THR A 129 -6.45 9.99 -4.93
N THR A 130 -5.14 10.20 -4.87
CA THR A 130 -4.19 9.18 -5.33
C THR A 130 -4.17 8.00 -4.36
N SER A 131 -4.01 6.79 -4.90
CA SER A 131 -3.89 5.58 -4.10
C SER A 131 -2.72 4.74 -4.59
N PRO A 132 -1.88 4.19 -3.69
CA PRO A 132 -0.86 3.21 -4.06
C PRO A 132 -1.48 1.87 -4.51
N LYS A 133 -2.74 1.63 -4.21
CA LYS A 133 -3.47 0.41 -4.56
C LYS A 133 -4.38 0.68 -5.74
N ARG A 134 -4.50 -0.31 -6.63
CA ARG A 134 -5.47 -0.30 -7.73
C ARG A 134 -6.88 -0.06 -7.17
N PRO A 135 -7.60 0.99 -7.59
CA PRO A 135 -8.98 1.24 -7.17
C PRO A 135 -9.89 0.06 -7.52
N GLY A 136 -10.85 -0.24 -6.64
CA GLY A 136 -11.80 -1.35 -6.84
C GLY A 136 -12.73 -1.15 -8.04
N GLU A 137 -13.04 0.10 -8.39
CA GLU A 137 -13.85 0.45 -9.58
C GLU A 137 -13.24 -0.03 -10.89
N LEU A 138 -11.93 -0.28 -10.95
CA LEU A 138 -11.26 -0.84 -12.12
C LEU A 138 -11.54 -2.34 -12.33
N GLN A 139 -12.40 -2.93 -11.50
CA GLN A 139 -12.98 -4.27 -11.70
C GLN A 139 -14.32 -4.21 -12.46
N LEU A 140 -14.89 -3.02 -12.65
CA LEU A 140 -16.09 -2.85 -13.46
C LEU A 140 -15.80 -3.19 -14.92
N ASN A 141 -16.84 -3.64 -15.64
CA ASN A 141 -16.75 -3.79 -17.08
C ASN A 141 -16.42 -2.43 -17.74
N ARG A 142 -15.82 -2.49 -18.93
CA ARG A 142 -15.33 -1.32 -19.65
C ARG A 142 -16.42 -0.26 -19.88
N LEU A 143 -17.64 -0.69 -20.17
CA LEU A 143 -18.76 0.19 -20.51
C LEU A 143 -19.24 1.00 -19.30
N ASN A 144 -19.47 0.33 -18.17
CA ASN A 144 -19.88 0.98 -16.92
C ASN A 144 -18.77 1.90 -16.38
N LEU A 145 -17.51 1.45 -16.41
CA LEU A 145 -16.39 2.29 -16.03
C LEU A 145 -16.31 3.54 -16.91
N GLY A 146 -16.51 3.39 -18.22
CA GLY A 146 -16.54 4.50 -19.17
C GLY A 146 -17.62 5.53 -18.83
N HIS A 147 -18.84 5.10 -18.50
CA HIS A 147 -19.92 6.00 -18.10
C HIS A 147 -19.63 6.76 -16.79
N ILE A 148 -19.03 6.10 -15.81
CA ILE A 148 -18.65 6.74 -14.54
C ILE A 148 -17.56 7.79 -14.78
N ILE A 149 -16.53 7.47 -15.56
CA ILE A 149 -15.48 8.42 -15.92
C ILE A 149 -16.05 9.59 -16.72
N ALA A 150 -16.95 9.33 -17.68
CA ALA A 150 -17.64 10.38 -18.42
C ALA A 150 -18.44 11.29 -17.48
N ALA A 151 -19.19 10.73 -16.53
CA ALA A 151 -19.95 11.51 -15.55
C ALA A 151 -19.05 12.38 -14.65
N ARG A 152 -17.87 11.87 -14.24
CA ARG A 152 -16.90 12.63 -13.43
C ARG A 152 -16.22 13.76 -14.21
N THR A 153 -15.89 13.50 -15.47
CA THR A 153 -15.08 14.42 -16.29
C THR A 153 -15.94 15.39 -17.10
N GLY A 154 -17.21 15.06 -17.33
CA GLY A 154 -18.04 15.76 -18.32
C GLY A 154 -17.64 15.44 -19.77
N HIS A 155 -16.71 14.51 -19.99
CA HIS A 155 -16.27 14.08 -21.31
C HIS A 155 -17.02 12.81 -21.70
N GLY A 156 -18.10 12.96 -22.45
CA GLY A 156 -18.95 11.86 -22.88
C GLY A 156 -20.05 12.32 -23.83
N ASP A 157 -21.07 11.49 -23.97
CA ASP A 157 -22.27 11.78 -24.74
C ASP A 157 -23.19 12.77 -23.99
N PHE A 158 -22.73 14.01 -23.85
CA PHE A 158 -23.44 15.10 -23.19
C PHE A 158 -23.61 16.28 -24.14
N ALA A 159 -24.73 16.99 -24.00
CA ALA A 159 -25.08 18.08 -24.90
C ALA A 159 -23.97 19.15 -24.94
N ASP A 160 -23.52 19.60 -23.76
CA ASP A 160 -22.51 20.64 -23.63
C ASP A 160 -21.15 20.23 -24.22
N TYR A 161 -20.81 18.94 -24.17
CA TYR A 161 -19.60 18.41 -24.81
C TYR A 161 -19.73 18.47 -26.33
N HIS A 162 -20.84 17.97 -26.89
CA HIS A 162 -21.05 17.97 -28.33
C HIS A 162 -21.13 19.37 -28.93
N GLU A 163 -21.80 20.30 -28.25
CA GLU A 163 -21.88 21.70 -28.66
C GLU A 163 -20.50 22.38 -28.64
N ARG A 164 -19.72 22.18 -27.57
CA ARG A 164 -18.36 22.75 -27.45
C ARG A 164 -17.43 22.32 -28.59
N PHE A 165 -17.61 21.10 -29.10
CA PHE A 165 -16.79 20.54 -30.18
C PHE A 165 -17.48 20.59 -31.56
N ASN A 166 -18.64 21.23 -31.66
CA ASN A 166 -19.42 21.37 -32.90
C ASN A 166 -19.71 20.04 -33.62
N HIS A 167 -20.19 19.05 -32.87
CA HIS A 167 -20.64 17.77 -33.45
C HIS A 167 -22.09 17.90 -33.95
N ASP A 168 -22.27 18.07 -35.26
CA ASP A 168 -23.58 18.34 -35.88
C ASP A 168 -24.55 17.15 -35.85
N ASP A 169 -24.03 15.92 -35.78
CA ASP A 169 -24.80 14.67 -35.79
C ASP A 169 -25.17 14.16 -34.38
N ALA A 170 -24.82 14.93 -33.34
CA ALA A 170 -24.97 14.51 -31.97
C ALA A 170 -26.42 14.61 -31.46
N HIS A 171 -26.89 13.55 -30.83
CA HIS A 171 -28.20 13.56 -30.19
C HIS A 171 -28.12 14.19 -28.79
N LEU A 172 -28.52 15.46 -28.68
CA LEU A 172 -28.34 16.28 -27.46
C LEU A 172 -29.38 16.03 -26.35
N LEU A 173 -30.49 15.36 -26.67
CA LEU A 173 -31.60 15.14 -25.75
C LEU A 173 -31.68 13.68 -25.28
N CYS A 174 -32.26 13.45 -24.12
CA CYS A 174 -32.68 12.14 -23.67
C CYS A 174 -34.08 11.84 -24.21
N ARG A 175 -34.50 10.57 -24.28
CA ARG A 175 -35.89 10.20 -24.61
C ARG A 175 -36.92 10.83 -23.67
N CYS A 176 -36.50 11.22 -22.47
CA CYS A 176 -37.34 11.95 -21.52
C CYS A 176 -37.52 13.44 -21.86
N GLY A 177 -36.89 13.93 -22.94
CA GLY A 177 -36.93 15.32 -23.40
C GLY A 177 -35.90 16.25 -22.74
N ALA A 178 -35.22 15.83 -21.68
CA ALA A 178 -34.19 16.64 -21.03
C ALA A 178 -32.87 16.64 -21.80
N ARG A 179 -32.07 17.71 -21.67
CA ARG A 179 -30.70 17.77 -22.20
C ARG A 179 -29.83 16.69 -21.55
N LYS A 180 -28.99 16.03 -22.36
CA LYS A 180 -28.01 15.06 -21.87
C LYS A 180 -26.97 15.78 -21.02
N ALA A 181 -26.88 15.39 -19.76
CA ALA A 181 -25.94 15.94 -18.80
C ALA A 181 -25.28 14.81 -17.97
N PRO A 182 -24.09 15.03 -17.39
CA PRO A 182 -23.35 14.03 -16.64
C PRO A 182 -24.16 13.27 -15.59
N LEU A 183 -25.02 13.98 -14.85
CA LEU A 183 -25.83 13.44 -13.76
C LEU A 183 -27.27 13.13 -14.17
N HIS A 184 -27.60 13.25 -15.47
CA HIS A 184 -28.98 13.11 -15.94
C HIS A 184 -29.58 11.73 -15.63
N PHE A 185 -28.77 10.66 -15.64
CA PHE A 185 -29.21 9.32 -15.27
C PHE A 185 -29.92 9.30 -13.91
N PHE A 186 -29.42 10.05 -12.94
CA PHE A 186 -29.97 10.11 -11.59
C PHE A 186 -31.33 10.85 -11.55
N PHE A 187 -31.51 11.86 -12.41
CA PHE A 187 -32.70 12.73 -12.37
C PHE A 187 -33.79 12.33 -13.37
N CYS A 188 -33.49 11.54 -14.38
CA CYS A 188 -34.43 11.12 -15.42
C CYS A 188 -35.68 10.44 -14.85
N TYR A 189 -36.86 10.94 -15.22
CA TYR A 189 -38.13 10.38 -14.73
C TYR A 189 -38.42 8.98 -15.28
N ILE A 190 -37.95 8.65 -16.50
CA ILE A 190 -38.11 7.32 -17.09
C ILE A 190 -37.28 6.31 -16.29
N ALA A 191 -36.03 6.66 -15.95
CA ALA A 191 -35.15 5.81 -15.16
C ALA A 191 -35.72 5.55 -13.76
N LYS A 192 -36.22 6.61 -13.09
CA LYS A 192 -36.87 6.53 -11.78
C LYS A 192 -38.11 5.63 -11.75
N ARG A 193 -38.83 5.51 -12.87
CA ARG A 193 -39.97 4.59 -13.01
C ARG A 193 -39.53 3.13 -13.18
N ARG A 194 -38.35 2.87 -13.74
CA ARG A 194 -37.81 1.51 -13.92
C ARG A 194 -37.20 0.97 -12.64
N ALA A 195 -36.38 1.77 -11.97
CA ALA A 195 -35.80 1.41 -10.68
C ALA A 195 -35.79 2.63 -9.76
N PRO A 196 -36.16 2.46 -8.47
CA PRO A 196 -36.03 3.54 -7.51
C PRO A 196 -34.57 3.95 -7.40
N ARG A 197 -34.35 5.24 -7.16
CA ARG A 197 -33.00 5.74 -6.89
C ARG A 197 -32.49 5.22 -5.54
N PRO A 198 -31.16 5.16 -5.38
CA PRO A 198 -30.57 5.04 -4.05
C PRO A 198 -31.13 6.12 -3.10
N PRO A 199 -31.51 5.75 -1.87
CA PRO A 199 -32.13 6.67 -0.92
C PRO A 199 -31.13 7.72 -0.44
N GLY A 200 -31.63 8.90 -0.07
CA GLY A 200 -30.85 10.01 0.48
C GLY A 200 -30.89 11.30 -0.36
N PRO A 201 -30.31 12.39 0.17
CA PRO A 201 -30.22 13.66 -0.54
C PRO A 201 -29.33 13.53 -1.78
N PRO A 202 -29.72 14.10 -2.95
CA PRO A 202 -28.97 13.95 -4.19
C PRO A 202 -27.50 14.35 -4.12
N SER A 203 -27.17 15.44 -3.42
CA SER A 203 -25.80 15.94 -3.30
C SER A 203 -24.87 14.91 -2.67
N GLU A 204 -25.25 14.33 -1.54
CA GLU A 204 -24.45 13.32 -0.85
C GLU A 204 -24.37 12.03 -1.66
N VAL A 205 -25.52 11.54 -2.14
CA VAL A 205 -25.60 10.27 -2.86
C VAL A 205 -24.75 10.30 -4.13
N ILE A 206 -24.79 11.41 -4.89
CA ILE A 206 -23.99 11.55 -6.12
C ILE A 206 -22.50 11.56 -5.78
N SER A 207 -22.08 12.30 -4.75
CA SER A 207 -20.69 12.31 -4.31
C SER A 207 -20.21 10.91 -3.89
N PHE A 208 -21.05 10.13 -3.21
CA PHE A 208 -20.71 8.76 -2.86
C PHE A 208 -20.63 7.82 -4.07
N LEU A 209 -21.66 7.83 -4.94
CA LEU A 209 -21.76 6.95 -6.11
C LEU A 209 -20.62 7.18 -7.12
N LEU A 210 -20.23 8.44 -7.30
CA LEU A 210 -19.15 8.81 -8.22
C LEU A 210 -17.79 8.92 -7.52
N GLY A 211 -17.70 9.11 -6.22
CA GLY A 211 -16.43 9.30 -5.51
C GLY A 211 -15.78 8.01 -5.01
N THR A 212 -16.57 6.95 -4.76
CA THR A 212 -16.05 5.74 -4.09
C THR A 212 -16.17 4.48 -4.94
N ALA A 213 -15.16 3.60 -4.85
CA ALA A 213 -15.13 2.35 -5.62
C ALA A 213 -16.28 1.38 -5.27
N LYS A 214 -16.69 1.33 -4.00
CA LYS A 214 -17.77 0.43 -3.55
C LYS A 214 -19.13 0.89 -4.10
N GLU A 215 -19.38 2.19 -4.10
CA GLU A 215 -20.65 2.74 -4.56
C GLU A 215 -20.69 2.86 -6.08
N ALA A 216 -19.55 3.01 -6.76
CA ALA A 216 -19.43 2.85 -8.21
C ALA A 216 -19.96 1.49 -8.69
N GLN A 217 -19.76 0.42 -7.90
CA GLN A 217 -20.33 -0.90 -8.20
C GLN A 217 -21.85 -0.91 -8.09
N LYS A 218 -22.42 -0.27 -7.07
CA LYS A 218 -23.88 -0.15 -6.94
C LYS A 218 -24.48 0.68 -8.06
N LEU A 219 -23.81 1.77 -8.44
CA LEU A 219 -24.20 2.59 -9.57
C LEU A 219 -24.20 1.76 -10.86
N ALA A 220 -23.16 0.97 -11.10
CA ALA A 220 -23.09 0.09 -12.26
C ALA A 220 -24.24 -0.93 -12.31
N THR A 221 -24.61 -1.52 -11.17
CA THR A 221 -25.79 -2.41 -11.07
C THR A 221 -27.08 -1.66 -11.40
N TRP A 222 -27.28 -0.48 -10.81
CA TRP A 222 -28.49 0.33 -11.06
C TRP A 222 -28.60 0.81 -12.52
N LEU A 223 -27.49 1.17 -13.15
CA LEU A 223 -27.44 1.53 -14.57
C LEU A 223 -27.77 0.35 -15.48
N ALA A 224 -27.34 -0.86 -15.11
CA ALA A 224 -27.68 -2.08 -15.81
C ALA A 224 -29.17 -2.44 -15.65
N GLU A 225 -29.73 -2.34 -14.43
CA GLU A 225 -31.16 -2.58 -14.16
C GLU A 225 -32.07 -1.62 -14.92
N THR A 226 -31.72 -0.33 -14.93
CA THR A 226 -32.49 0.69 -15.65
C THR A 226 -32.27 0.66 -17.16
N ARG A 227 -31.20 -0.01 -17.63
CA ARG A 227 -30.71 0.02 -19.02
C ARG A 227 -30.62 1.45 -19.55
N PHE A 228 -30.15 2.37 -18.71
CA PHE A 228 -30.27 3.81 -18.95
C PHE A 228 -29.59 4.24 -20.25
N PHE A 229 -28.34 3.85 -20.46
CA PHE A 229 -27.55 4.22 -21.64
C PHE A 229 -27.85 3.36 -22.88
N GLU A 230 -28.73 2.35 -22.76
CA GLU A 230 -29.12 1.47 -23.86
C GLU A 230 -30.49 1.87 -24.43
N ASP A 231 -31.51 2.04 -23.57
CA ASP A 231 -32.89 2.22 -24.02
C ASP A 231 -33.45 3.63 -23.75
N ILE A 232 -32.97 4.30 -22.70
CA ILE A 232 -33.56 5.55 -22.20
C ILE A 232 -32.83 6.75 -22.81
N CYS A 233 -31.50 6.72 -22.75
CA CYS A 233 -30.63 7.80 -23.20
C CYS A 233 -29.46 7.23 -24.01
N PRO A 234 -29.72 6.55 -25.13
CA PRO A 234 -28.66 6.02 -25.98
C PRO A 234 -27.90 7.15 -26.68
N ARG A 235 -26.67 6.81 -27.10
CA ARG A 235 -25.81 7.72 -27.87
C ARG A 235 -26.39 8.05 -29.23
N GLN A 236 -26.97 7.04 -29.89
CA GLN A 236 -27.65 7.18 -31.17
C GLN A 236 -29.15 6.94 -30.98
N PRO A 237 -30.02 7.53 -31.83
CA PRO A 237 -31.43 7.21 -31.84
C PRO A 237 -31.64 5.70 -32.00
N LEU A 238 -32.61 5.14 -31.28
CA LEU A 238 -33.07 3.79 -31.56
C LEU A 238 -33.69 3.82 -32.95
N LEU A 239 -33.18 2.98 -33.86
CA LEU A 239 -33.78 2.80 -35.18
C LEU A 239 -35.24 2.41 -34.97
N SER A 240 -36.15 3.21 -35.52
CA SER A 240 -37.58 2.88 -35.53
C SER A 240 -37.77 1.60 -36.35
N THR A 241 -37.99 0.48 -35.65
CA THR A 241 -38.52 -0.77 -36.23
C THR A 241 -40.02 -0.67 -36.38
#